data_AF-A0A3L9I2P3-F1
#
_entry.id   AF-A0A3L9I2P3-F1
#
_cell.length_a   1.000
_cell.length_b   1.000
_cell.length_c   1.000
_cell.angle_alpha   90.00
_cell.angle_beta   90.00
_cell.angle_gamma   90.00
#
_symmetry.space_group_name_H-M   'P 1'
#
loop_
_entity.id
_entity.type
_entity.pdbx_description
1 polymer ?
#
loop_
_entity_poly.entity_id
_entity_poly.type
_entity_poly.pdbx_seq_one_letter_code
_entity_poly.pdbx_strand_id
1 'polypeptide(L)'
;NRWVIAREISIHFDIEHSKAVNTLTYILSEVTEISCEVKMIPNKLEGRGCQCQRLVKVVDIDEQIYARLRNNSREKLVGVRKTPRIPAVPLTELNREQKWQMMLSKSMRR
;
A
#
# COMPACT_ATOMS: atom_id res chain seq x y z
N ASN A 1 -9.15 -14.88 -15.43
CA ASN A 1 -9.61 -13.67 -16.13
C ASN A 1 -10.88 -13.07 -15.47
N ARG A 2 -10.83 -12.78 -14.16
CA ARG A 2 -11.99 -12.32 -13.36
C ARG A 2 -11.61 -11.05 -12.60
N TRP A 3 -12.59 -10.16 -12.40
CA TRP A 3 -12.44 -9.00 -11.54
C TRP A 3 -12.55 -9.43 -10.07
N VAL A 4 -11.56 -9.05 -9.27
CA VAL A 4 -11.50 -9.36 -7.84
C VAL A 4 -11.50 -8.08 -7.01
N ILE A 5 -12.04 -8.18 -5.81
CA ILE A 5 -12.08 -7.07 -4.84
C ILE A 5 -11.15 -7.36 -3.66
N ALA A 6 -10.68 -6.32 -2.99
CA ALA A 6 -9.80 -6.48 -1.81
C ALA A 6 -10.41 -7.35 -0.69
N ARG A 7 -11.74 -7.42 -0.60
CA ARG A 7 -12.44 -8.32 0.33
C ARG A 7 -12.26 -9.80 -0.03
N GLU A 8 -12.29 -10.13 -1.31
CA GLU A 8 -12.10 -11.50 -1.81
C GLU A 8 -10.64 -11.93 -1.57
N ILE A 9 -9.68 -11.03 -1.80
CA ILE A 9 -8.26 -11.25 -1.48
C ILE A 9 -8.08 -11.47 0.03
N SER A 10 -8.71 -10.65 0.86
CA SER A 10 -8.66 -10.78 2.32
C SER A 10 -9.14 -12.16 2.79
N ILE A 11 -10.24 -12.67 2.23
CA ILE A 11 -10.78 -14.00 2.56
C ILE A 11 -9.85 -15.11 2.03
N HIS A 12 -9.40 -15.01 0.78
CA HIS A 12 -8.60 -16.07 0.16
C HIS A 12 -7.23 -16.26 0.80
N PHE A 13 -6.61 -15.17 1.25
CA PHE A 13 -5.28 -15.20 1.85
C PHE A 13 -5.31 -15.15 3.38
N ASP A 14 -6.49 -15.16 3.99
CA ASP A 14 -6.70 -15.01 5.44
C ASP A 14 -5.92 -13.81 6.03
N ILE A 15 -6.03 -12.66 5.36
CA ILE A 15 -5.41 -11.40 5.79
C ILE A 15 -6.47 -10.35 6.10
N GLU A 16 -6.15 -9.42 6.99
CA GLU A 16 -7.03 -8.30 7.30
C GLU A 16 -7.36 -7.48 6.04
N HIS A 17 -8.61 -7.00 5.93
CA HIS A 17 -9.07 -6.24 4.77
C HIS A 17 -8.21 -4.99 4.50
N SER A 18 -7.79 -4.28 5.56
CA SER A 18 -6.90 -3.11 5.46
C SER A 18 -5.55 -3.48 4.83
N LYS A 19 -4.96 -4.62 5.21
CA LYS A 19 -3.73 -5.14 4.63
C LYS A 19 -3.93 -5.51 3.17
N ALA A 20 -5.02 -6.19 2.82
CA ALA A 20 -5.33 -6.51 1.43
C ALA A 20 -5.41 -5.26 0.55
N VAL A 21 -6.05 -4.18 1.04
CA VAL A 21 -6.14 -2.89 0.34
C VAL A 21 -4.76 -2.25 0.16
N ASN A 22 -3.93 -2.24 1.20
CA ASN A 22 -2.58 -1.66 1.15
C ASN A 22 -1.68 -2.44 0.19
N THR A 23 -1.71 -3.78 0.26
CA THR A 23 -0.96 -4.65 -0.66
C THR A 23 -1.38 -4.41 -2.10
N LEU A 24 -2.68 -4.33 -2.37
CA LEU A 24 -3.20 -4.01 -3.70
C LEU A 24 -2.70 -2.64 -4.19
N THR A 25 -2.73 -1.63 -3.32
CA THR A 25 -2.26 -0.28 -3.64
C THR A 25 -0.76 -0.29 -3.96
N TYR A 26 0.03 -1.01 -3.17
CA TYR A 26 1.46 -1.19 -3.43
C TYR A 26 1.72 -1.87 -4.78
N ILE A 27 0.99 -2.95 -5.10
CA ILE A 27 1.12 -3.65 -6.39
C ILE A 27 0.84 -2.69 -7.54
N LEU A 28 -0.25 -1.91 -7.45
CA LEU A 28 -0.64 -0.98 -8.52
C LEU A 28 0.32 0.21 -8.69
N SER A 29 1.04 0.61 -7.64
CA SER A 29 1.93 1.77 -7.67
C SER A 29 3.39 1.42 -7.95
N GLU A 30 3.90 0.34 -7.36
CA GLU A 30 5.34 0.07 -7.28
C GLU A 30 5.77 -1.20 -8.01
N VAL A 31 4.83 -2.10 -8.35
CA VAL A 31 5.15 -3.39 -8.98
C VAL A 31 4.90 -3.30 -10.47
N THR A 32 5.93 -2.94 -11.23
CA THR A 32 5.83 -2.80 -12.70
C THR A 32 5.74 -4.14 -13.42
N GLU A 33 6.14 -5.23 -12.77
CA GLU A 33 6.13 -6.58 -13.36
C GLU A 33 4.73 -7.21 -13.41
N ILE A 34 3.73 -6.61 -12.75
CA ILE A 34 2.35 -7.11 -12.78
C ILE A 34 1.47 -6.10 -13.49
N SER A 35 0.99 -6.47 -14.68
CA SER A 35 0.02 -5.66 -15.42
C SER A 35 -1.38 -5.88 -14.87
N CYS A 36 -1.99 -4.82 -14.35
CA CYS A 36 -3.33 -4.84 -13.76
C CYS A 36 -4.25 -3.84 -14.44
N GLU A 37 -5.47 -4.27 -14.76
CA GLU A 37 -6.58 -3.37 -15.03
C GLU A 37 -7.32 -3.04 -13.72
N VAL A 38 -7.71 -1.76 -13.56
CA VAL A 38 -8.41 -1.28 -12.36
C VAL A 38 -9.70 -0.59 -12.76
N LYS A 39 -10.79 -0.93 -12.07
CA LYS A 39 -12.09 -0.26 -12.19
C LYS A 39 -12.54 0.24 -10.83
N MET A 40 -13.02 1.49 -10.81
CA MET A 40 -13.58 2.13 -9.63
C MET A 40 -15.10 2.13 -9.75
N ILE A 41 -15.80 1.52 -8.80
CA ILE A 41 -17.26 1.63 -8.70
C ILE A 41 -17.59 2.62 -7.59
N PRO A 42 -18.21 3.78 -7.91
CA PRO A 42 -18.66 4.72 -6.89
C PRO A 42 -19.77 4.07 -6.07
N ASN A 43 -19.64 4.10 -4.75
CA ASN A 43 -20.72 3.69 -3.89
C ASN A 43 -21.69 4.86 -3.72
N LYS A 44 -22.99 4.63 -3.97
CA LYS A 44 -24.05 5.64 -3.78
C LYS A 44 -24.38 5.75 -2.29
N LEU A 45 -23.41 6.17 -1.48
CA LEU A 45 -23.63 6.50 -0.07
C LEU A 45 -23.73 8.01 0.05
N GLU A 46 -24.95 8.53 0.22
CA GLU A 46 -25.16 9.94 0.51
C GLU A 46 -24.50 10.30 1.85
N GLY A 47 -23.73 11.39 1.88
CA GLY A 47 -23.24 12.02 3.11
C GLY A 47 -22.02 11.40 3.80
N ARG A 48 -21.44 10.30 3.30
CA ARG A 48 -20.10 9.83 3.72
C ARG A 48 -19.17 9.87 2.53
N GLY A 49 -17.93 10.34 2.71
CA GLY A 49 -16.92 10.43 1.65
C GLY A 49 -16.87 9.15 0.80
N CYS A 50 -16.59 9.28 -0.50
CA CYS A 50 -16.78 8.21 -1.47
C CYS A 50 -16.03 6.92 -1.06
N GLN A 51 -16.77 5.90 -0.61
CA GLN A 51 -16.22 4.56 -0.43
C GLN A 51 -16.27 3.84 -1.78
N CYS A 52 -15.42 4.25 -2.71
CA CYS A 52 -15.34 3.60 -4.01
C CYS A 52 -14.78 2.18 -3.87
N GLN A 53 -15.50 1.19 -4.38
CA GLN A 53 -14.99 -0.17 -4.46
C GLN A 53 -14.01 -0.26 -5.63
N ARG A 54 -12.80 -0.78 -5.37
CA ARG A 54 -11.81 -1.07 -6.41
C ARG A 54 -11.96 -2.52 -6.85
N LEU A 55 -12.17 -2.72 -8.15
CA LEU A 55 -12.05 -4.01 -8.79
C LEU A 55 -10.73 -4.05 -9.55
N VAL A 56 -10.00 -5.14 -9.37
CA VAL A 56 -8.72 -5.35 -10.03
C VAL A 56 -8.77 -6.65 -10.82
N LYS A 57 -8.16 -6.64 -12.00
CA LYS A 57 -7.99 -7.81 -12.83
C LYS A 57 -6.54 -7.86 -13.29
N VAL A 58 -5.88 -8.99 -13.04
CA VAL A 58 -4.52 -9.23 -13.55
C VAL A 58 -4.63 -9.54 -15.05
N VAL A 59 -3.88 -8.80 -15.85
CA VAL A 59 -3.79 -8.97 -17.31
C VAL A 59 -2.62 -9.87 -17.65
N ASP A 60 -1.45 -9.57 -17.10
CA ASP A 60 -0.21 -10.27 -17.39
C ASP A 60 0.76 -10.18 -16.20
N ILE A 61 1.65 -11.16 -16.09
CA ILE A 61 2.70 -11.22 -15.07
C ILE A 61 4.02 -11.47 -15.79
N ASP A 62 4.91 -10.49 -15.76
CA ASP A 62 6.24 -10.60 -16.35
C ASP A 62 7.09 -11.64 -15.59
N GLU A 63 7.78 -12.51 -16.33
CA GLU A 63 8.67 -13.53 -15.79
C GLU A 63 9.81 -12.95 -14.92
N GLN A 64 10.17 -11.67 -15.11
CA GLN A 64 11.14 -10.96 -14.28
C GLN A 64 10.75 -10.95 -12.79
N ILE A 65 9.45 -11.07 -12.46
CA ILE A 65 9.02 -11.15 -11.06
C ILE A 65 9.57 -12.39 -10.36
N TYR A 66 9.69 -13.51 -11.07
CA TYR A 66 10.21 -14.76 -10.51
C TYR A 66 11.73 -14.66 -10.30
N ALA A 67 12.44 -13.97 -11.19
CA ALA A 67 13.87 -13.68 -11.00
C ALA A 67 14.10 -12.78 -9.78
N ARG A 68 13.29 -11.73 -9.60
CA ARG A 68 13.34 -10.86 -8.42
C ARG A 68 13.03 -11.64 -7.14
N LEU A 69 12.00 -12.48 -7.15
CA LEU A 69 11.62 -13.32 -6.00
C LEU A 69 12.75 -14.27 -5.61
N ARG A 70 13.41 -14.91 -6.59
CA ARG A 70 14.57 -15.78 -6.37
C ARG A 70 15.73 -15.02 -5.73
N ASN A 71 16.01 -13.80 -6.17
CA ASN A 71 17.09 -12.98 -5.61
C ASN A 71 16.77 -12.49 -4.19
N ASN A 72 15.53 -12.04 -3.94
CA ASN A 72 15.09 -11.59 -2.62
C ASN A 72 15.09 -12.73 -1.57
N SER A 73 14.76 -13.95 -2.00
CA SER A 73 14.85 -15.14 -1.14
C SER A 73 16.29 -15.45 -0.67
N ARG A 74 17.29 -15.13 -1.51
CA ARG A 74 18.70 -15.28 -1.17
C ARG A 74 19.20 -14.19 -0.22
N GLU A 75 18.72 -12.96 -0.37
CA GLU A 75 19.05 -11.86 0.55
C GLU A 75 18.50 -12.09 1.96
N LYS A 76 17.29 -12.66 2.11
CA LYS A 76 16.74 -12.99 3.44
C LYS A 76 17.56 -14.03 4.22
N LEU A 77 18.31 -14.90 3.54
CA LEU A 77 19.20 -15.87 4.18
C LEU A 77 20.55 -15.26 4.60
N VAL A 78 21.01 -14.21 3.92
CA VAL A 78 22.29 -13.51 4.22
C VAL A 78 22.08 -12.29 5.14
N GLY A 79 20.84 -11.83 5.26
CA GLY A 79 20.42 -10.59 5.93
C GLY A 79 19.97 -10.71 7.39
N VAL A 80 20.42 -11.69 8.18
CA VAL A 80 20.36 -11.57 9.66
C VAL A 80 21.47 -10.63 10.13
N ARG A 81 21.48 -9.41 9.58
CA ARG A 81 22.20 -8.29 10.17
C ARG A 81 21.13 -7.37 10.71
N LYS A 82 21.04 -7.34 12.04
CA LYS A 82 20.19 -6.45 12.82
C LYS A 82 20.15 -5.08 12.14
N THR A 83 18.99 -4.69 11.61
CA THR A 83 18.74 -3.30 11.24
C THR A 83 19.05 -2.46 12.48
N PRO A 84 19.93 -1.45 12.41
CA PRO A 84 20.03 -0.46 13.47
C PRO A 84 18.62 0.10 13.67
N ARG A 85 18.10 0.01 14.90
CA ARG A 85 16.83 0.65 15.24
C ARG A 85 16.98 2.12 14.90
N ILE A 86 16.26 2.57 13.88
CA ILE A 86 16.05 3.99 13.63
C ILE A 86 15.53 4.56 14.96
N PRO A 87 16.16 5.58 15.56
CA PRO A 87 15.55 6.27 16.68
C PRO A 87 14.23 6.83 16.19
N ALA A 88 13.14 6.30 16.71
CA ALA A 88 11.82 6.84 16.45
C ALA A 88 11.77 8.26 17.03
N VAL A 89 11.80 9.25 16.13
CA VAL A 89 11.45 10.65 16.39
C VAL A 89 12.46 11.37 17.34
N PRO A 90 12.92 12.60 17.03
CA PRO A 90 13.55 13.39 18.07
C PRO A 90 12.53 13.59 19.20
N LEU A 91 12.87 13.13 20.41
CA LEU A 91 12.12 13.35 21.64
C LEU A 91 12.17 14.84 22.02
N THR A 92 11.53 15.68 21.22
CA THR A 92 11.23 17.05 21.58
C THR A 92 9.74 17.20 21.39
N GLU A 93 9.01 17.28 22.50
CA GLU A 93 7.61 17.70 22.51
C GLU A 93 7.54 19.07 21.82
N LEU A 94 7.23 19.08 20.53
CA LEU A 94 7.04 20.32 19.78
C LEU A 94 5.96 21.13 20.50
N ASN A 95 6.32 22.37 20.88
CA ASN A 95 5.40 23.28 21.56
C ASN A 95 4.18 23.52 20.67
N ARG A 96 3.04 23.88 21.28
CA ARG A 96 1.74 24.08 20.64
C ARG A 96 1.85 24.97 19.40
N GLU A 97 2.60 26.08 19.47
CA GLU A 97 2.87 26.98 18.35
C GLU A 97 3.49 26.27 17.13
N GLN A 98 4.47 25.39 17.36
CA GLN A 98 5.19 24.69 16.29
C GLN A 98 4.31 23.65 15.61
N LYS A 99 3.42 23.00 16.37
CA LYS A 99 2.39 22.10 15.82
C LYS A 99 1.41 22.87 14.92
N TRP A 100 0.99 24.07 15.33
CA TRP A 100 0.13 24.92 14.51
C TRP A 100 0.80 25.37 13.21
N GLN A 101 2.06 25.80 13.27
CA GLN A 101 2.83 26.17 12.07
C GLN A 101 2.98 25.00 11.08
N MET A 102 3.18 23.77 11.58
CA MET A 102 3.27 22.59 10.74
C MET A 102 1.93 22.21 10.08
N MET A 103 0.80 22.41 10.77
CA MET A 103 -0.53 22.23 10.19
C MET A 103 -0.81 23.23 9.06
N LEU A 104 -0.47 24.51 9.27
CA LEU A 104 -0.64 25.56 8.26
C LEU A 104 0.24 25.33 7.03
N SER A 105 1.47 24.85 7.21
CA SER A 105 2.37 24.50 6.11
C SER A 105 1.86 23.32 5.26
N LYS A 106 1.12 22.38 5.84
CA LYS A 106 0.50 21.28 5.11
C LYS A 106 -0.72 21.72 4.30
N SER A 107 -1.50 22.68 4.79
CA SER A 107 -2.67 23.20 4.07
C SER A 107 -2.34 24.11 2.88
N MET A 108 -1.14 24.68 2.82
CA MET A 108 -0.70 25.56 1.73
C MET A 108 -0.04 24.84 0.54
N ARG A 109 0.16 23.52 0.59
CA ARG A 109 0.57 22.75 -0.59
C ARG A 109 -0.66 22.37 -1.41
N ARG A 110 -1.19 23.34 -2.15
CA ARG A 110 -2.02 23.11 -3.34
C ARG A 110 -1.32 23.73 -4.53
#